data_AF-A0A1H1PJK5-F1
#
_entry.id   AF-A0A1H1PJK5-F1
#
_cell.length_a   1.000
_cell.length_b   1.000
_cell.length_c   1.000
_cell.angle_alpha   90.00
_cell.angle_beta   90.00
_cell.angle_gamma   90.00
#
_symmetry.space_group_name_H-M   'P 1'
#
loop_
_entity.id
_entity.type
_entity.pdbx_description
1 polymer ?
#
loop_
_entity_poly.entity_id
_entity_poly.type
_entity_poly.pdbx_seq_one_letter_code
_entity_poly.pdbx_strand_id
1 'polypeptide(L)'
;MEFIQIPLPDFSFDEIAKEKAKSIIQHVLHQSSLMQYFTGSNLGLKDRLEIQVSELYEDYERLICIVELLNFLVKEESILKNNISFNTRDPSQIATGFNKIRYVLYSLAKKSANYTFDKNTFSLEEIADINSKIDNITYTLTKLEAGQEVIFNEFEEIKSHISSEFEALKSLPVLGKKTFYELMFGKIATFTGDKIADEIFKILTPQIIALLTLQAPHLVEGFQKLIK
;
A
#
# COMPACT_ATOMS: atom_id res chain seq x y z
N MET A 1 -24.49 -42.42 22.24
CA MET A 1 -23.07 -42.07 22.01
C MET A 1 -22.89 -40.66 22.52
N GLU A 2 -22.13 -40.48 23.60
CA GLU A 2 -21.71 -39.14 24.03
C GLU A 2 -20.65 -38.65 23.04
N PHE A 3 -20.90 -37.49 22.42
CA PHE A 3 -19.91 -36.86 21.56
C PHE A 3 -18.84 -36.25 22.45
N ILE A 4 -17.61 -36.74 22.32
CA ILE A 4 -16.44 -36.10 22.94
C ILE A 4 -16.30 -34.73 22.27
N GLN A 5 -16.55 -33.67 23.03
CA GLN A 5 -16.43 -32.31 22.54
C GLN A 5 -14.94 -31.94 22.52
N ILE A 6 -14.40 -31.68 21.34
CA ILE A 6 -13.01 -31.24 21.18
C ILE A 6 -12.91 -29.84 21.81
N PRO A 7 -11.98 -29.60 22.76
CA PRO A 7 -11.81 -28.29 23.36
C PRO A 7 -11.34 -27.31 22.27
N LEU A 8 -12.01 -26.17 22.19
CA LEU A 8 -11.56 -25.07 21.35
C LEU A 8 -10.40 -24.35 22.04
N PRO A 9 -9.35 -23.96 21.30
CA PRO A 9 -8.28 -23.15 21.85
C PRO A 9 -8.80 -21.77 22.27
N ASP A 10 -8.11 -21.15 23.25
CA ASP A 10 -8.35 -19.79 23.72
C ASP A 10 -7.51 -18.73 22.97
N PHE A 11 -6.84 -19.14 21.89
CA PHE A 11 -6.03 -18.29 21.03
C PHE A 11 -6.55 -18.25 19.60
N SER A 12 -6.18 -17.21 18.87
CA SER A 12 -6.29 -17.13 17.41
C SER A 12 -4.95 -17.45 16.74
N PHE A 13 -5.01 -17.99 15.51
CA PHE A 13 -3.81 -18.25 14.70
C PHE A 13 -3.01 -16.95 14.42
N ASP A 14 -3.70 -15.81 14.32
CA ASP A 14 -3.10 -14.48 14.19
C ASP A 14 -2.24 -14.11 15.41
N GLU A 15 -2.72 -14.42 16.62
CA GLU A 15 -1.99 -14.16 17.86
C GLU A 15 -0.71 -14.99 17.92
N ILE A 16 -0.78 -16.27 17.56
CA ILE A 16 0.40 -17.15 17.46
C ILE A 16 1.42 -16.58 16.47
N ALA A 17 0.97 -16.14 15.28
CA ALA A 17 1.85 -15.54 14.28
C ALA A 17 2.53 -14.25 14.80
N LYS A 18 1.79 -13.40 15.52
CA LYS A 18 2.32 -12.18 16.15
C LYS A 18 3.29 -12.48 17.29
N GLU A 19 3.02 -13.49 18.12
CA GLU A 19 3.93 -13.94 19.17
C GLU A 19 5.22 -14.52 18.59
N LYS A 20 5.13 -15.28 17.50
CA LYS A 20 6.29 -15.76 16.75
C LYS A 20 7.12 -14.60 16.22
N ALA A 21 6.48 -13.57 15.64
CA ALA A 21 7.17 -12.36 15.19
C ALA A 21 7.92 -11.66 16.35
N LYS A 22 7.28 -11.51 17.52
CA LYS A 22 7.93 -10.96 18.72
C LYS A 22 9.15 -11.78 19.15
N SER A 23 9.03 -13.10 19.14
CA SER A 23 10.14 -14.01 19.45
C SER A 23 11.30 -13.86 18.47
N ILE A 24 11.02 -13.79 17.16
CA ILE A 24 12.03 -13.53 16.13
C ILE A 24 12.70 -12.16 16.35
N ILE A 25 11.94 -11.13 16.69
CA ILE A 25 12.50 -9.80 17.00
C ILE A 25 13.46 -9.89 18.19
N GLN A 26 13.06 -10.55 19.27
CA GLN A 26 13.87 -10.64 20.48
C GLN A 26 15.14 -11.48 20.29
N HIS A 27 15.06 -12.60 19.56
CA HIS A 27 16.15 -13.57 19.49
C HIS A 27 16.99 -13.49 18.22
N VAL A 28 16.42 -13.03 17.10
CA VAL A 28 17.08 -13.00 15.79
C VAL A 28 17.38 -11.58 15.32
N LEU A 29 16.40 -10.67 15.41
CA LEU A 29 16.50 -9.30 14.88
C LEU A 29 16.76 -8.24 15.96
N HIS A 30 17.25 -8.62 17.14
CA HIS A 30 17.60 -7.65 18.16
C HIS A 30 18.78 -6.77 17.70
N GLN A 31 18.87 -5.56 18.25
CA GLN A 31 19.73 -4.49 17.75
C GLN A 31 21.20 -4.91 17.54
N SER A 32 21.80 -5.65 18.48
CA SER A 32 23.19 -6.10 18.33
C SER A 32 23.38 -7.09 17.18
N SER A 33 22.43 -8.01 16.96
CA SER A 33 22.45 -8.94 15.83
C SER A 33 22.30 -8.23 14.49
N LEU A 34 21.40 -7.25 14.40
CA LEU A 34 21.28 -6.39 13.21
C LEU A 34 22.58 -5.66 12.93
N MET A 35 23.18 -5.06 13.95
CA MET A 35 24.45 -4.34 13.79
C MET A 35 25.58 -5.26 13.31
N GLN A 36 25.71 -6.46 13.89
CA GLN A 36 26.71 -7.43 13.43
C GLN A 36 26.44 -7.90 12.00
N TYR A 37 25.19 -8.05 11.60
CA TYR A 37 24.85 -8.40 10.22
C TYR A 37 25.22 -7.27 9.24
N PHE A 38 24.94 -6.02 9.60
CA PHE A 38 25.24 -4.85 8.77
C PHE A 38 26.74 -4.64 8.59
N THR A 39 27.54 -4.95 9.61
CA THR A 39 29.01 -4.90 9.54
C THR A 39 29.64 -6.18 8.97
N GLY A 40 28.84 -7.14 8.53
CA GLY A 40 29.31 -8.39 7.91
C GLY A 40 29.82 -9.46 8.90
N SER A 41 29.68 -9.23 10.20
CA SER A 41 30.14 -10.15 11.26
C SER A 41 29.16 -11.28 11.58
N ASN A 42 27.90 -11.21 11.10
CA ASN A 42 26.85 -12.20 11.37
C ASN A 42 26.15 -12.69 10.09
N LEU A 43 26.88 -13.35 9.20
CA LEU A 43 26.36 -13.75 7.88
C LEU A 43 25.14 -14.69 7.94
N GLY A 44 25.01 -15.51 9.00
CA GLY A 44 23.91 -16.46 9.17
C GLY A 44 22.60 -15.87 9.69
N LEU A 45 22.49 -14.55 9.87
CA LEU A 45 21.24 -13.91 10.32
C LEU A 45 20.09 -14.17 9.35
N LYS A 46 20.37 -14.10 8.04
CA LYS A 46 19.39 -14.38 7.00
C LYS A 46 18.82 -15.79 7.12
N ASP A 47 19.69 -16.79 7.24
CA ASP A 47 19.26 -18.19 7.24
C ASP A 47 18.41 -18.51 8.49
N ARG A 48 18.79 -17.97 9.64
CA ARG A 48 17.99 -18.09 10.87
C ARG A 48 16.62 -17.43 10.74
N LEU A 49 16.55 -16.28 10.07
CA LEU A 49 15.29 -15.59 9.80
C LEU A 49 14.39 -16.41 8.87
N GLU A 50 14.94 -16.95 7.78
CA GLU A 50 14.19 -17.79 6.84
C GLU A 50 13.66 -19.07 7.53
N ILE A 51 14.48 -19.74 8.33
CA ILE A 51 14.07 -20.93 9.08
C ILE A 51 12.93 -20.61 10.04
N GLN A 52 13.09 -19.59 10.88
CA GLN A 52 12.11 -19.24 11.91
C GLN A 52 10.75 -18.81 11.33
N VAL A 53 10.74 -18.10 10.21
CA VAL A 53 9.49 -17.73 9.52
C VAL A 53 8.85 -18.97 8.87
N SER A 54 9.66 -19.88 8.33
CA SER A 54 9.17 -21.10 7.66
C SER A 54 8.60 -22.15 8.63
N GLU A 55 8.88 -22.04 9.93
CA GLU A 55 8.31 -22.90 10.98
C GLU A 55 6.80 -22.70 11.18
N LEU A 56 6.24 -21.56 10.74
CA LEU A 56 4.79 -21.35 10.73
C LEU A 56 4.14 -22.25 9.67
N TYR A 57 3.00 -22.85 10.00
CA TYR A 57 2.39 -23.89 9.16
C TYR A 57 1.64 -23.29 7.98
N GLU A 58 0.80 -22.28 8.25
CA GLU A 58 -0.08 -21.68 7.25
C GLU A 58 0.57 -20.49 6.54
N ASP A 59 0.28 -20.33 5.25
CA ASP A 59 0.82 -19.23 4.46
C ASP A 59 0.32 -17.86 4.92
N TYR A 60 -0.90 -17.82 5.45
CA TYR A 60 -1.49 -16.64 6.06
C TYR A 60 -0.77 -16.22 7.36
N GLU A 61 -0.45 -17.18 8.24
CA GLU A 61 0.32 -16.92 9.47
C GLU A 61 1.72 -16.40 9.15
N ARG A 62 2.39 -17.01 8.16
CA ARG A 62 3.68 -16.54 7.65
C ARG A 62 3.59 -15.09 7.19
N LEU A 63 2.53 -14.73 6.47
CA LEU A 63 2.32 -13.37 5.99
C LEU A 63 2.13 -12.38 7.15
N ILE A 64 1.31 -12.71 8.15
CA ILE A 64 1.13 -11.88 9.37
C ILE A 64 2.48 -11.67 10.06
N CYS A 65 3.22 -12.75 10.29
CA CYS A 65 4.54 -12.69 10.91
C CYS A 65 5.49 -11.78 10.11
N ILE A 66 5.53 -11.93 8.78
CA ILE A 66 6.37 -11.11 7.90
C ILE A 66 6.00 -9.62 7.98
N VAL A 67 4.70 -9.30 8.00
CA VAL A 67 4.22 -7.91 8.15
C VAL A 67 4.69 -7.29 9.47
N GLU A 68 4.58 -8.01 10.58
CA GLU A 68 5.07 -7.55 11.88
C GLU A 68 6.59 -7.30 11.88
N LEU A 69 7.36 -8.19 11.24
CA LEU A 69 8.81 -8.03 11.10
C LEU A 69 9.18 -6.82 10.23
N LEU A 70 8.46 -6.59 9.13
CA LEU A 70 8.66 -5.41 8.28
C LEU A 70 8.34 -4.11 9.04
N ASN A 71 7.25 -4.09 9.81
CA ASN A 71 6.88 -2.95 10.65
C ASN A 71 7.96 -2.64 11.70
N PHE A 72 8.52 -3.69 12.33
CA PHE A 72 9.66 -3.54 13.23
C PHE A 72 10.87 -2.91 12.52
N LEU A 73 11.25 -3.40 11.33
CA LEU A 73 12.40 -2.84 10.60
C LEU A 73 12.21 -1.38 10.19
N VAL A 74 10.99 -0.95 9.86
CA VAL A 74 10.67 0.45 9.56
C VAL A 74 10.88 1.33 10.79
N LYS A 75 10.35 0.91 11.95
CA LYS A 75 10.54 1.62 13.22
C LYS A 75 12.02 1.70 13.58
N GLU A 76 12.75 0.61 13.45
CA GLU A 76 14.14 0.54 13.88
C GLU A 76 15.09 1.30 12.96
N GLU A 77 14.81 1.32 11.65
CA GLU A 77 15.53 2.21 10.73
C GLU A 77 15.32 3.69 11.10
N SER A 78 14.10 4.09 11.49
CA SER A 78 13.81 5.46 11.93
C SER A 78 14.58 5.83 13.20
N ILE A 79 14.59 4.93 14.20
CA ILE A 79 15.32 5.13 15.46
C ILE A 79 16.83 5.29 15.21
N LEU A 80 17.42 4.45 14.36
CA LEU A 80 18.84 4.52 14.03
C LEU A 80 19.20 5.73 13.18
N LYS A 81 18.29 6.22 12.33
CA LYS A 81 18.46 7.48 11.57
C LYS A 81 18.36 8.72 12.44
N ASN A 82 17.62 8.68 13.55
CA ASN A 82 17.44 9.82 14.44
C ASN A 82 18.49 9.89 15.57
N ASN A 83 19.10 8.77 15.94
CA ASN A 83 20.10 8.68 17.01
C ASN A 83 21.55 8.84 16.52
N ILE A 84 21.77 9.68 15.51
CA ILE A 84 23.07 9.84 14.86
C ILE A 84 24.03 10.67 15.74
N SER A 85 24.71 9.99 16.64
CA SER A 85 26.13 10.23 16.89
C SER A 85 26.94 9.17 16.12
N PHE A 86 26.91 9.22 14.78
CA PHE A 86 27.68 8.32 13.92
C PHE A 86 29.16 8.72 13.93
N ASN A 87 29.86 8.42 15.03
CA ASN A 87 31.30 8.62 15.10
C ASN A 87 32.12 7.40 14.66
N THR A 88 31.48 6.31 14.17
CA THR A 88 32.25 5.08 13.85
C THR A 88 31.76 4.25 12.65
N ARG A 89 30.63 4.53 11.99
CA ARG A 89 30.10 3.62 10.95
C ARG A 89 29.44 4.34 9.78
N ASP A 90 29.66 3.79 8.58
CA ASP A 90 29.14 4.29 7.31
C ASP A 90 27.61 4.09 7.23
N PRO A 91 26.81 5.17 7.19
CA PRO A 91 25.35 5.10 7.08
C PRO A 91 24.87 4.27 5.86
N SER A 92 25.67 4.21 4.80
CA SER A 92 25.36 3.44 3.58
C SER A 92 25.32 1.92 3.85
N GLN A 93 26.17 1.42 4.75
CA GLN A 93 26.23 0.00 5.11
C GLN A 93 24.99 -0.42 5.90
N ILE A 94 24.52 0.45 6.79
CA ILE A 94 23.30 0.22 7.58
C ILE A 94 22.07 0.18 6.68
N ALA A 95 21.92 1.17 5.79
CA ALA A 95 20.82 1.19 4.81
C ALA A 95 20.84 -0.05 3.90
N THR A 96 22.02 -0.45 3.43
CA THR A 96 22.20 -1.67 2.63
C THR A 96 21.82 -2.92 3.42
N GLY A 97 22.20 -2.99 4.69
CA GLY A 97 21.85 -4.08 5.60
C GLY A 97 20.34 -4.24 5.80
N PHE A 98 19.63 -3.13 6.05
CA PHE A 98 18.17 -3.14 6.13
C PHE A 98 17.51 -3.64 4.84
N ASN A 99 18.00 -3.18 3.69
CA ASN A 99 17.47 -3.61 2.39
C ASN A 99 17.67 -5.11 2.13
N LYS A 100 18.79 -5.68 2.58
CA LYS A 100 19.02 -7.13 2.49
C LYS A 100 18.01 -7.93 3.32
N ILE A 101 17.71 -7.51 4.54
CA ILE A 101 16.71 -8.18 5.39
C ILE A 101 15.31 -8.04 4.78
N ARG A 102 14.94 -6.84 4.32
CA ARG A 102 13.66 -6.61 3.63
C ARG A 102 13.51 -7.50 2.40
N TYR A 103 14.56 -7.63 1.60
CA TYR A 103 14.55 -8.52 0.43
C TYR A 103 14.24 -9.96 0.79
N VAL A 104 14.80 -10.48 1.90
CA VAL A 104 14.51 -11.82 2.41
C VAL A 104 13.04 -11.95 2.79
N LEU A 105 12.53 -11.01 3.59
CA LEU A 105 11.14 -11.00 4.04
C LEU A 105 10.14 -10.91 2.87
N TYR A 106 10.39 -10.05 1.89
CA TYR A 106 9.57 -9.96 0.69
C TYR A 106 9.64 -11.22 -0.17
N SER A 107 10.81 -11.86 -0.25
CA SER A 107 10.98 -13.12 -0.97
C SER A 107 10.24 -14.27 -0.28
N LEU A 108 10.23 -14.30 1.05
CA LEU A 108 9.47 -15.27 1.84
C LEU A 108 7.97 -15.09 1.67
N ALA A 109 7.46 -13.86 1.71
CA ALA A 109 6.03 -13.61 1.55
C ALA A 109 5.54 -13.86 0.10
N LYS A 110 6.41 -13.62 -0.90
CA LYS A 110 6.16 -14.08 -2.27
C LYS A 110 6.09 -15.61 -2.35
N LYS A 111 6.98 -16.31 -1.65
CA LYS A 111 7.02 -17.79 -1.64
C LYS A 111 5.82 -18.40 -0.90
N SER A 112 5.40 -17.83 0.22
CA SER A 112 4.31 -18.38 1.04
C SER A 112 2.94 -18.03 0.47
N ALA A 113 2.67 -16.75 0.21
CA ALA A 113 1.30 -16.30 -0.08
C ALA A 113 1.09 -15.89 -1.55
N ASN A 114 2.05 -16.18 -2.44
CA ASN A 114 2.13 -15.59 -3.79
C ASN A 114 1.98 -14.04 -3.75
N TYR A 115 2.31 -13.44 -2.62
CA TYR A 115 2.09 -12.03 -2.38
C TYR A 115 3.23 -11.24 -3.00
N THR A 116 2.91 -10.43 -4.00
CA THR A 116 3.90 -9.63 -4.70
C THR A 116 3.86 -8.22 -4.15
N PHE A 117 4.90 -7.81 -3.41
CA PHE A 117 5.06 -6.42 -2.98
C PHE A 117 5.55 -5.62 -4.18
N ASP A 118 4.63 -5.07 -4.96
CA ASP A 118 4.98 -4.06 -5.94
C ASP A 118 5.16 -2.73 -5.18
N LYS A 119 6.29 -2.05 -5.41
CA LYS A 119 6.51 -0.68 -4.92
C LYS A 119 5.46 0.29 -5.49
N ASN A 120 4.81 -0.11 -6.58
CA ASN A 120 3.69 0.58 -7.17
C ASN A 120 2.35 0.18 -6.55
N THR A 121 2.22 -0.77 -5.63
CA THR A 121 0.93 -1.04 -4.98
C THR A 121 0.56 0.10 -4.02
N PHE A 122 -0.71 0.49 -3.98
CA PHE A 122 -1.22 1.47 -3.02
C PHE A 122 -1.13 0.94 -1.58
N SER A 123 -0.68 1.79 -0.65
CA SER A 123 -0.80 1.51 0.79
C SER A 123 -2.26 1.63 1.23
N LEU A 124 -2.61 1.06 2.39
CA LEU A 124 -3.96 1.19 2.95
C LEU A 124 -4.34 2.65 3.23
N GLU A 125 -3.37 3.47 3.66
CA GLU A 125 -3.55 4.91 3.88
C GLU A 125 -3.80 5.65 2.56
N GLU A 126 -3.08 5.28 1.50
CA GLU A 126 -3.29 5.84 0.16
C GLU A 126 -4.64 5.43 -0.41
N ILE A 127 -5.08 4.18 -0.19
CA ILE A 127 -6.43 3.72 -0.56
C ILE A 127 -7.50 4.53 0.18
N ALA A 128 -7.32 4.77 1.49
CA ALA A 128 -8.25 5.57 2.27
C ALA A 128 -8.30 7.04 1.81
N ASP A 129 -7.14 7.65 1.51
CA ASP A 129 -7.06 9.01 0.98
C ASP A 129 -7.69 9.12 -0.42
N ILE A 130 -7.43 8.15 -1.30
CA ILE A 130 -8.05 8.07 -2.63
C ILE A 130 -9.57 7.91 -2.52
N ASN A 131 -10.05 7.03 -1.64
CA ASN A 131 -11.48 6.85 -1.40
C ASN A 131 -12.13 8.14 -0.91
N SER A 132 -11.53 8.82 0.08
CA SER A 132 -12.06 10.10 0.58
C SER A 132 -12.12 11.18 -0.51
N LYS A 133 -11.13 11.23 -1.40
CA LYS A 133 -11.13 12.16 -2.54
C LYS A 133 -12.20 11.81 -3.58
N ILE A 134 -12.39 10.52 -3.88
CA ILE A 134 -13.45 10.05 -4.76
C ILE A 134 -14.83 10.39 -4.16
N ASP A 135 -15.03 10.13 -2.86
CA ASP A 135 -16.28 10.44 -2.17
C ASP A 135 -16.58 11.94 -2.22
N ASN A 136 -15.56 12.79 -2.11
CA ASN A 136 -15.71 14.24 -2.24
C ASN A 136 -16.07 14.67 -3.68
N ILE A 137 -15.48 14.03 -4.70
CA ILE A 137 -15.86 14.23 -6.10
C ILE A 137 -17.33 13.84 -6.29
N THR A 138 -17.73 12.65 -5.85
CA THR A 138 -19.11 12.15 -5.92
C THR A 138 -20.09 13.06 -5.16
N TYR A 139 -19.70 13.56 -4.00
CA TYR A 139 -20.51 14.51 -3.23
C TYR A 139 -20.66 15.87 -3.95
N THR A 140 -19.57 16.39 -4.53
CA THR A 140 -19.60 17.63 -5.32
C THR A 140 -20.52 17.48 -6.53
N LEU A 141 -20.45 16.33 -7.20
CA LEU A 141 -21.34 15.95 -8.29
C LEU A 141 -22.81 15.91 -7.81
N THR A 142 -23.10 15.23 -6.70
CA THR A 142 -24.46 15.16 -6.13
C THR A 142 -25.00 16.53 -5.69
N LYS A 143 -24.14 17.48 -5.32
CA LYS A 143 -24.56 18.84 -4.97
C LYS A 143 -24.95 19.67 -6.21
N LEU A 144 -24.31 19.41 -7.36
CA LEU A 144 -24.65 20.05 -8.63
C LEU A 144 -25.99 19.55 -9.17
N GLU A 145 -26.34 18.29 -8.87
CA GLU A 145 -27.65 17.67 -9.10
C GLU A 145 -28.82 18.53 -8.56
N ALA A 146 -28.62 19.25 -7.45
CA ALA A 146 -29.64 20.05 -6.78
C ALA A 146 -29.96 21.41 -7.45
N GLY A 147 -29.35 21.75 -8.60
CA GLY A 147 -29.46 23.08 -9.19
C GLY A 147 -29.91 23.17 -10.66
N GLN A 148 -29.78 22.11 -11.48
CA GLN A 148 -29.99 22.19 -12.94
C GLN A 148 -30.55 20.87 -13.51
N GLU A 149 -31.88 20.74 -13.63
CA GLU A 149 -32.59 19.52 -14.09
C GLU A 149 -32.25 19.06 -15.53
N VAL A 150 -31.73 19.93 -16.40
CA VAL A 150 -31.44 19.58 -17.82
C VAL A 150 -30.10 18.83 -17.98
N ILE A 151 -29.19 18.98 -17.03
CA ILE A 151 -27.86 18.34 -17.04
C ILE A 151 -27.93 16.89 -16.50
N PHE A 152 -29.07 16.49 -15.94
CA PHE A 152 -29.25 15.34 -15.04
C PHE A 152 -28.97 13.96 -15.65
N ASN A 153 -29.35 13.73 -16.91
CA ASN A 153 -29.20 12.39 -17.52
C ASN A 153 -27.75 12.07 -17.90
N GLU A 154 -27.03 13.05 -18.46
CA GLU A 154 -25.60 12.91 -18.80
C GLU A 154 -24.74 12.87 -17.51
N PHE A 155 -25.21 13.53 -16.44
CA PHE A 155 -24.58 13.51 -15.12
C PHE A 155 -24.67 12.16 -14.42
N GLU A 156 -25.84 11.52 -14.44
CA GLU A 156 -26.04 10.17 -13.92
C GLU A 156 -25.20 9.15 -14.71
N GLU A 157 -25.04 9.34 -16.02
CA GLU A 157 -24.18 8.49 -16.84
C GLU A 157 -22.69 8.64 -16.48
N ILE A 158 -22.21 9.88 -16.29
CA ILE A 158 -20.85 10.16 -15.82
C ILE A 158 -20.63 9.63 -14.39
N LYS A 159 -21.58 9.85 -13.47
CA LYS A 159 -21.51 9.39 -12.07
C LYS A 159 -21.55 7.87 -11.97
N SER A 160 -22.38 7.22 -12.79
CA SER A 160 -22.47 5.77 -12.90
C SER A 160 -21.19 5.18 -13.51
N HIS A 161 -20.63 5.79 -14.56
CA HIS A 161 -19.35 5.37 -15.14
C HIS A 161 -18.18 5.59 -14.20
N ILE A 162 -18.08 6.75 -13.56
CA ILE A 162 -17.07 7.01 -12.53
C ILE A 162 -17.23 6.00 -11.40
N SER A 163 -18.41 5.83 -10.81
CA SER A 163 -18.58 4.93 -9.66
C SER A 163 -18.32 3.47 -10.02
N SER A 164 -18.90 2.96 -11.12
CA SER A 164 -18.74 1.56 -11.53
C SER A 164 -17.33 1.24 -12.03
N GLU A 165 -16.72 2.12 -12.82
CA GLU A 165 -15.35 1.92 -13.31
C GLU A 165 -14.33 2.14 -12.20
N PHE A 166 -14.53 3.08 -11.27
CA PHE A 166 -13.65 3.20 -10.10
C PHE A 166 -13.78 2.01 -9.17
N GLU A 167 -14.98 1.49 -8.91
CA GLU A 167 -15.13 0.25 -8.13
C GLU A 167 -14.47 -0.94 -8.83
N ALA A 168 -14.58 -1.03 -10.16
CA ALA A 168 -13.85 -2.03 -10.94
C ALA A 168 -12.33 -1.84 -10.84
N LEU A 169 -11.83 -0.61 -10.89
CA LEU A 169 -10.39 -0.29 -10.76
C LEU A 169 -9.87 -0.49 -9.33
N LYS A 170 -10.68 -0.24 -8.29
CA LYS A 170 -10.40 -0.55 -6.88
C LYS A 170 -10.33 -2.07 -6.65
N SER A 171 -11.16 -2.83 -7.36
CA SER A 171 -11.22 -4.30 -7.27
C SER A 171 -10.05 -5.02 -7.95
N LEU A 172 -9.10 -4.28 -8.55
CA LEU A 172 -7.90 -4.81 -9.18
C LEU A 172 -6.68 -4.52 -8.29
N PRO A 173 -6.42 -5.35 -7.24
CA PRO A 173 -5.27 -5.22 -6.33
C PRO A 173 -3.90 -5.26 -7.02
N VAL A 174 -3.86 -5.54 -8.33
CA VAL A 174 -2.67 -5.80 -9.14
C VAL A 174 -2.27 -4.59 -10.01
N LEU A 175 -3.12 -3.56 -10.13
CA LEU A 175 -2.77 -2.35 -10.88
C LEU A 175 -1.88 -1.44 -10.04
N GLY A 176 -0.61 -1.30 -10.42
CA GLY A 176 0.29 -0.35 -9.79
C GLY A 176 -0.18 1.11 -9.97
N LYS A 177 0.23 1.99 -9.04
CA LYS A 177 -0.03 3.43 -8.96
C LYS A 177 0.01 4.11 -10.32
N LYS A 178 1.13 3.92 -11.03
CA LYS A 178 1.34 4.51 -12.36
C LYS A 178 0.23 4.12 -13.34
N THR A 179 -0.05 2.83 -13.46
CA THR A 179 -1.07 2.32 -14.39
C THR A 179 -2.48 2.75 -13.98
N PHE A 180 -2.78 2.79 -12.68
CA PHE A 180 -4.04 3.32 -12.18
C PHE A 180 -4.24 4.80 -12.58
N TYR A 181 -3.25 5.66 -12.36
CA TYR A 181 -3.35 7.08 -12.70
C TYR A 181 -3.35 7.33 -14.22
N GLU A 182 -2.62 6.54 -15.01
CA GLU A 182 -2.63 6.60 -16.48
C GLU A 182 -4.00 6.19 -17.05
N LEU A 183 -4.62 5.14 -16.51
CA LEU A 183 -5.97 4.71 -16.90
C LEU A 183 -7.02 5.75 -16.50
N MET A 184 -6.93 6.27 -15.27
CA MET A 184 -7.77 7.36 -14.79
C MET A 184 -7.67 8.59 -15.69
N PHE A 185 -6.45 8.98 -16.07
CA PHE A 185 -6.21 10.09 -16.98
C PHE A 185 -6.82 9.84 -18.37
N GLY A 186 -6.56 8.67 -18.96
CA GLY A 186 -7.11 8.31 -20.28
C GLY A 186 -8.63 8.33 -20.31
N LYS A 187 -9.27 7.89 -19.23
CA LYS A 187 -10.74 7.93 -19.08
C LYS A 187 -11.26 9.35 -18.93
N ILE A 188 -10.66 10.15 -18.05
CA ILE A 188 -11.06 11.55 -17.89
C ILE A 188 -10.89 12.33 -19.22
N ALA A 189 -9.83 12.08 -19.97
CA ALA A 189 -9.60 12.68 -21.29
C ALA A 189 -10.70 12.34 -22.32
N THR A 190 -11.37 11.19 -22.20
CA THR A 190 -12.50 10.85 -23.07
C THR A 190 -13.76 11.68 -22.79
N PHE A 191 -13.90 12.23 -21.57
CA PHE A 191 -15.07 13.03 -21.19
C PHE A 191 -14.90 14.54 -21.47
N THR A 192 -13.67 15.06 -21.58
CA THR A 192 -13.40 16.49 -21.89
C THR A 192 -13.84 16.93 -23.30
N GLY A 193 -14.40 16.04 -24.13
CA GLY A 193 -14.85 16.36 -25.49
C GLY A 193 -16.24 17.00 -25.59
N ASP A 194 -17.06 16.90 -24.53
CA ASP A 194 -18.46 17.34 -24.56
C ASP A 194 -18.67 18.72 -23.91
N LYS A 195 -19.43 19.61 -24.56
CA LYS A 195 -19.60 21.02 -24.14
C LYS A 195 -20.25 21.22 -22.75
N ILE A 196 -21.04 20.25 -22.29
CA ILE A 196 -21.64 20.25 -20.94
C ILE A 196 -20.60 19.77 -19.91
N ALA A 197 -19.64 18.96 -20.35
CA ALA A 197 -18.52 18.52 -19.53
C ALA A 197 -17.63 19.71 -19.15
N ASP A 198 -17.48 20.76 -19.97
CA ASP A 198 -16.58 21.90 -19.69
C ASP A 198 -16.87 22.64 -18.36
N GLU A 199 -18.14 22.84 -17.99
CA GLU A 199 -18.48 23.52 -16.72
C GLU A 199 -18.25 22.61 -15.51
N ILE A 200 -18.55 21.32 -15.66
CA ILE A 200 -18.34 20.29 -14.65
C ILE A 200 -16.84 20.05 -14.46
N PHE A 201 -16.10 19.98 -15.56
CA PHE A 201 -14.66 19.83 -15.58
C PHE A 201 -13.99 20.99 -14.87
N LYS A 202 -14.39 22.24 -15.11
CA LYS A 202 -13.84 23.39 -14.37
C LYS A 202 -13.98 23.25 -12.85
N ILE A 203 -15.04 22.59 -12.36
CA ILE A 203 -15.28 22.35 -10.94
C ILE A 203 -14.45 21.15 -10.43
N LEU A 204 -14.30 20.09 -11.22
CA LEU A 204 -13.57 18.87 -10.85
C LEU A 204 -12.05 18.98 -11.05
N THR A 205 -11.59 19.81 -12.00
CA THR A 205 -10.20 19.98 -12.40
C THR A 205 -9.27 20.22 -11.21
N PRO A 206 -9.57 21.12 -10.25
CA PRO A 206 -8.70 21.34 -9.10
C PRO A 206 -8.52 20.07 -8.24
N GLN A 207 -9.57 19.27 -8.09
CA GLN A 207 -9.56 18.05 -7.28
C GLN A 207 -8.77 16.94 -7.99
N ILE A 208 -8.95 16.81 -9.31
CA ILE A 208 -8.21 15.87 -10.15
C ILE A 208 -6.72 16.25 -10.22
N ILE A 209 -6.38 17.54 -10.38
CA ILE A 209 -5.00 18.02 -10.36
C ILE A 209 -4.35 17.76 -9.00
N ALA A 210 -5.07 17.99 -7.89
CA ALA A 210 -4.55 17.71 -6.56
C ALA A 210 -4.23 16.21 -6.37
N LEU A 211 -5.10 15.33 -6.90
CA LEU A 211 -4.91 13.89 -6.89
C LEU A 211 -3.72 13.46 -7.76
N LEU A 212 -3.57 14.03 -8.96
CA LEU A 212 -2.47 13.74 -9.88
C LEU A 212 -1.12 14.32 -9.43
N THR A 213 -1.08 15.49 -8.81
CA THR A 213 0.18 16.18 -8.44
C THR A 213 0.95 15.43 -7.36
N LEU A 214 0.23 14.81 -6.43
CA LEU A 214 0.85 14.02 -5.35
C LEU A 214 1.36 12.66 -5.83
N GLN A 215 0.72 12.07 -6.84
CA GLN A 215 0.83 10.64 -7.09
C GLN A 215 1.26 10.28 -8.53
N ALA A 216 1.03 11.18 -9.48
CA ALA A 216 1.42 11.05 -10.89
C ALA A 216 1.73 12.42 -11.52
N PRO A 217 2.75 13.16 -11.02
CA PRO A 217 3.01 14.55 -11.41
C PRO A 217 3.30 14.74 -12.91
N HIS A 218 3.80 13.71 -13.57
CA HIS A 218 4.05 13.69 -15.02
C HIS A 218 2.75 13.76 -15.86
N LEU A 219 1.59 13.42 -15.29
CA LEU A 219 0.29 13.51 -15.97
C LEU A 219 -0.37 14.88 -15.81
N VAL A 220 0.10 15.72 -14.88
CA VAL A 220 -0.48 17.04 -14.59
C VAL A 220 -0.37 17.96 -15.81
N GLU A 221 0.79 17.96 -16.47
CA GLU A 221 1.00 18.79 -17.67
C GLU A 221 0.13 18.34 -18.85
N GLY A 222 -0.08 17.02 -18.99
CA GLY A 222 -1.01 16.47 -19.97
C GLY A 222 -2.46 16.85 -19.68
N PHE A 223 -2.86 16.82 -18.41
CA PHE A 223 -4.20 17.19 -17.98
C PHE A 223 -4.49 18.68 -18.18
N GLN A 224 -3.54 19.55 -17.83
CA GLN A 224 -3.65 20.98 -18.06
C GLN A 224 -3.74 21.35 -19.55
N LYS A 225 -3.23 20.50 -20.45
CA LYS A 225 -3.35 20.69 -21.91
C LYS A 225 -4.71 20.26 -22.45
N LEU A 226 -5.40 19.33 -21.79
CA LEU A 226 -6.74 18.86 -22.18
C LEU A 226 -7.86 19.85 -21.82
N ILE A 227 -7.60 20.75 -20.87
CA ILE A 227 -8.61 21.68 -20.31
C ILE A 227 -8.44 23.12 -20.88
N LYS A 228 -7.45 23.34 -21.76
CA LYS A 228 -7.21 24.61 -22.47
C LYS A 228 -7.84 24.58 -23.85
#